data_AF-A0A379XXE4-F1
#
_entry.id   AF-A0A379XXE4-F1
#
_cell.length_a   1.000
_cell.length_b   1.000
_cell.length_c   1.000
_cell.angle_alpha   90.00
_cell.angle_beta   90.00
_cell.angle_gamma   90.00
#
_symmetry.space_group_name_H-M   'P 1'
#
loop_
_entity.id
_entity.type
_entity.pdbx_description
1 polymer ?
#
loop_
_entity_poly.entity_id
_entity_poly.type
_entity_poly.pdbx_seq_one_letter_code
_entity_poly.pdbx_strand_id
1 'polypeptide(L)'
;MSLFNKNAEREKLEALEHVISQSCRGIHKRIDENRELLALLYKEAPELMDKCFWIHGWIESQDKFLNELADVSGVKNPFPSSNYPRPFPTEPVN
;
A
#
# COMPACT_ATOMS: atom_id res chain seq x y z
N MET A 1 -19.43 -11.97 30.20
CA MET A 1 -19.55 -11.19 28.95
C MET A 1 -18.62 -11.76 27.89
N SER A 2 -19.14 -12.50 26.94
CA SER A 2 -19.33 -13.96 27.00
C SER A 2 -18.77 -14.48 25.67
N LEU A 3 -18.44 -15.76 25.54
CA LEU A 3 -17.75 -16.39 24.38
C LEU A 3 -18.20 -15.89 22.98
N PHE A 4 -19.48 -15.51 22.82
CA PHE A 4 -20.04 -14.87 21.62
C PHE A 4 -19.28 -13.63 21.14
N ASN A 5 -18.82 -12.77 22.05
CA ASN A 5 -18.06 -11.57 21.67
C ASN A 5 -16.69 -11.95 21.08
N LYS A 6 -16.04 -12.97 21.65
CA LYS A 6 -14.74 -13.47 21.17
C LYS A 6 -14.83 -14.12 19.79
N ASN A 7 -15.97 -14.77 19.49
CA ASN A 7 -16.20 -15.34 18.16
C ASN A 7 -16.41 -14.25 17.12
N ALA A 8 -17.22 -13.23 17.42
CA ALA A 8 -17.43 -12.10 16.52
C ALA A 8 -16.15 -11.29 16.27
N GLU A 9 -15.32 -11.08 17.32
CA GLU A 9 -14.00 -10.43 17.19
C GLU A 9 -13.06 -11.22 16.28
N ARG A 10 -13.07 -12.56 16.38
CA ARG A 10 -12.28 -13.45 15.53
C ARG A 10 -12.75 -13.41 14.07
N GLU A 11 -14.04 -13.55 13.84
CA GLU A 11 -14.63 -13.49 12.49
C GLU A 11 -14.31 -12.16 11.81
N LYS A 12 -14.39 -11.05 12.56
CA LYS A 12 -13.99 -9.73 12.07
C LYS A 12 -12.50 -9.68 11.72
N LEU A 13 -11.63 -10.24 12.56
CA LEU A 13 -10.18 -10.27 12.30
C LEU A 13 -9.85 -11.09 11.06
N GLU A 14 -10.43 -12.28 10.92
CA GLU A 14 -10.28 -13.14 9.74
C GLU A 14 -10.76 -12.45 8.46
N ALA A 15 -11.89 -11.72 8.53
CA ALA A 15 -12.38 -10.93 7.42
C ALA A 15 -11.43 -9.79 7.04
N LEU A 16 -10.85 -9.09 8.02
CA LEU A 16 -9.86 -8.05 7.78
C LEU A 16 -8.59 -8.63 7.15
N GLU A 17 -8.05 -9.73 7.68
CA GLU A 17 -6.89 -10.43 7.13
C GLU A 17 -7.14 -10.90 5.68
N HIS A 18 -8.34 -11.39 5.40
CA HIS A 18 -8.74 -11.77 4.04
C HIS A 18 -8.72 -10.56 3.10
N VAL A 19 -9.31 -9.44 3.49
CA VAL A 19 -9.30 -8.21 2.68
C VAL A 19 -7.87 -7.73 2.43
N ILE A 20 -7.03 -7.67 3.47
CA ILE A 20 -5.64 -7.19 3.35
C ILE A 20 -4.81 -8.11 2.45
N SER A 21 -5.00 -9.42 2.51
CA SER A 21 -4.20 -10.38 1.75
C SER A 21 -4.71 -10.64 0.32
N GLN A 22 -6.01 -10.53 0.07
CA GLN A 22 -6.62 -10.95 -1.20
C GLN A 22 -7.24 -9.82 -2.02
N SER A 23 -7.74 -8.76 -1.39
CA SER A 23 -8.43 -7.69 -2.12
C SER A 23 -7.48 -7.01 -3.09
N CYS A 24 -7.90 -6.89 -4.35
CA CYS A 24 -7.10 -6.29 -5.42
C CYS A 24 -5.66 -6.83 -5.48
N ARG A 25 -5.50 -8.16 -5.34
CA ARG A 25 -4.20 -8.88 -5.33
C ARG A 25 -3.33 -8.66 -4.07
N GLY A 26 -3.89 -8.08 -3.01
CA GLY A 26 -3.28 -7.99 -1.69
C GLY A 26 -2.40 -6.76 -1.46
N ILE A 27 -2.13 -6.49 -0.19
CA ILE A 27 -1.49 -5.25 0.29
C ILE A 27 -0.13 -4.96 -0.37
N HIS A 28 0.72 -5.97 -0.53
CA HIS A 28 2.03 -5.79 -1.18
C HIS A 28 1.90 -5.36 -2.64
N LYS A 29 0.88 -5.85 -3.36
CA LYS A 29 0.63 -5.40 -4.74
C LYS A 29 0.14 -3.96 -4.78
N ARG A 30 -0.71 -3.59 -3.82
CA ARG A 30 -1.23 -2.22 -3.69
C ARG A 30 -0.12 -1.22 -3.40
N ILE A 31 0.82 -1.56 -2.51
CA ILE A 31 2.01 -0.75 -2.26
C ILE A 31 2.83 -0.58 -3.55
N ASP A 32 3.09 -1.68 -4.26
CA ASP A 32 3.84 -1.66 -5.51
C ASP A 32 3.17 -0.77 -6.57
N GLU A 33 1.86 -0.96 -6.82
CA GLU A 33 1.07 -0.17 -7.78
C GLU A 33 1.02 1.32 -7.43
N ASN A 34 0.89 1.66 -6.15
CA ASN A 34 0.91 3.06 -5.68
C ASN A 34 2.25 3.74 -6.03
N ARG A 35 3.37 3.02 -5.83
CA ARG A 35 4.71 3.47 -6.22
C ARG A 35 4.91 3.48 -7.74
N GLU A 36 4.26 2.57 -8.48
CA GLU A 36 4.25 2.60 -9.96
C GLU A 36 3.68 3.90 -10.48
N LEU A 37 2.55 4.29 -9.90
CA LEU A 37 1.80 5.44 -10.36
C LEU A 37 2.62 6.71 -10.19
N LEU A 38 3.28 6.89 -9.04
CA LEU A 38 4.16 8.03 -8.85
C LEU A 38 5.35 8.04 -9.81
N ALA A 39 5.98 6.88 -10.03
CA ALA A 39 7.07 6.77 -11.01
C ALA A 39 6.60 7.11 -12.44
N LEU A 40 5.41 6.64 -12.82
CA LEU A 40 4.80 6.95 -14.10
C LEU A 40 4.49 8.45 -14.23
N LEU A 41 3.94 9.07 -13.18
CA LEU A 41 3.61 10.49 -13.18
C LEU A 41 4.86 11.37 -13.31
N TYR A 42 5.95 11.04 -12.60
CA TYR A 42 7.21 11.74 -12.77
C TYR A 42 7.76 11.62 -14.19
N LYS A 43 7.59 10.45 -14.82
CA LYS A 43 8.10 10.18 -16.17
C LYS A 43 7.26 10.82 -17.28
N GLU A 44 5.96 10.63 -17.22
CA GLU A 44 5.04 10.93 -18.33
C GLU A 44 4.30 12.26 -18.15
N ALA A 45 4.24 12.80 -16.93
CA ALA A 45 3.51 14.03 -16.61
C ALA A 45 4.26 14.96 -15.64
N PRO A 46 5.54 15.31 -15.88
CA PRO A 46 6.30 16.18 -14.98
C PRO A 46 5.63 17.55 -14.78
N GLU A 47 5.08 18.16 -15.84
CA GLU A 47 4.37 19.44 -15.71
C GLU A 47 3.13 19.37 -14.81
N LEU A 48 2.47 18.21 -14.72
CA LEU A 48 1.36 18.01 -13.80
C LEU A 48 1.89 17.95 -12.37
N MET A 49 3.01 17.27 -12.16
CA MET A 49 3.65 17.18 -10.84
C MET A 49 4.10 18.55 -10.34
N ASP A 50 4.63 19.40 -11.21
CA ASP A 50 4.99 20.80 -10.88
C ASP A 50 3.76 21.63 -10.45
N LYS A 51 2.65 21.49 -11.17
CA LYS A 51 1.41 22.26 -10.91
C LYS A 51 0.63 21.72 -9.72
N CYS A 52 0.71 20.42 -9.48
CA CYS A 52 -0.11 19.69 -8.52
C CYS A 52 0.77 18.91 -7.54
N PHE A 53 1.68 19.61 -6.85
CA PHE A 53 2.58 19.06 -5.84
C PHE A 53 1.87 18.21 -4.76
N TRP A 54 0.58 18.48 -4.51
CA TRP A 54 -0.24 17.71 -3.57
C TRP A 54 -0.45 16.25 -3.99
N ILE A 55 -0.30 15.91 -5.28
CA ILE A 55 -0.41 14.54 -5.77
C ILE A 55 0.68 13.67 -5.15
N HIS A 56 1.92 14.17 -5.07
CA HIS A 56 3.01 13.46 -4.42
C HIS A 56 2.68 13.18 -2.95
N GLY A 57 2.25 14.20 -2.20
CA GLY A 57 1.87 14.04 -0.79
C GLY A 57 0.69 13.08 -0.59
N TRP A 58 -0.29 13.08 -1.50
CA TRP A 58 -1.38 12.11 -1.47
C TRP A 58 -0.85 10.68 -1.66
N ILE A 59 -0.03 10.42 -2.68
CA ILE A 59 0.55 9.09 -2.93
C ILE A 59 1.43 8.64 -1.75
N GLU A 60 2.25 9.54 -1.20
CA GLU A 60 3.10 9.28 -0.03
C GLU A 60 2.24 8.89 1.19
N SER A 61 1.13 9.60 1.43
CA SER A 61 0.22 9.28 2.53
C SER A 61 -0.42 7.90 2.37
N GLN A 62 -0.77 7.51 1.13
CA GLN A 62 -1.27 6.16 0.84
C GLN A 62 -0.17 5.12 1.06
N ASP A 63 1.07 5.39 0.62
CA ASP A 63 2.19 4.47 0.81
C ASP A 63 2.42 4.20 2.29
N LYS A 64 2.49 5.26 3.10
CA LYS A 64 2.65 5.14 4.56
C LYS A 64 1.54 4.30 5.19
N PHE A 65 0.27 4.61 4.88
CA PHE A 65 -0.87 3.87 5.42
C PHE A 65 -0.84 2.39 5.04
N LEU A 66 -0.52 2.06 3.78
CA LEU A 66 -0.48 0.69 3.30
C LEU A 66 0.68 -0.10 3.92
N ASN A 67 1.85 0.52 4.14
CA ASN A 67 2.96 -0.13 4.84
C ASN A 67 2.64 -0.38 6.32
N GLU A 68 2.09 0.61 7.04
CA GLU A 68 1.66 0.41 8.43
C GLU A 68 0.62 -0.72 8.54
N LEU A 69 -0.29 -0.83 7.56
CA LEU A 69 -1.28 -1.91 7.50
C LEU A 69 -0.65 -3.28 7.18
N ALA A 70 0.35 -3.33 6.30
CA ALA A 70 1.09 -4.56 6.01
C ALA A 70 1.86 -5.05 7.25
N ASP A 71 2.50 -4.13 7.97
CA ASP A 71 3.28 -4.42 9.17
C ASP A 71 2.40 -4.98 10.29
N VAL A 72 1.26 -4.33 10.59
CA VAL A 72 0.37 -4.78 11.66
C VAL A 72 -0.38 -6.07 11.32
N SER A 73 -0.65 -6.32 10.04
CA SER A 73 -1.37 -7.53 9.60
C SER A 73 -0.49 -8.78 9.53
N GLY A 74 0.83 -8.63 9.47
CA GLY A 74 1.76 -9.75 9.33
C GLY A 74 1.63 -10.51 7.99
N VAL A 75 0.91 -9.95 7.00
CA VAL A 75 0.75 -10.57 5.69
C VAL A 75 2.13 -10.68 5.02
N LYS A 76 2.54 -11.91 4.71
CA LYS A 76 3.85 -12.16 4.12
C LYS A 76 3.93 -11.59 2.71
N ASN A 77 5.04 -10.93 2.42
CA ASN A 77 5.39 -10.57 1.05
C ASN A 77 5.61 -11.85 0.23
N PRO A 78 4.90 -12.06 -0.88
CA PRO A 78 5.07 -13.25 -1.72
C PRO A 78 6.42 -13.30 -2.45
N PHE A 79 7.11 -12.16 -2.57
CA PHE A 79 8.39 -12.05 -3.28
C PHE A 79 9.41 -11.24 -2.47
N PRO A 80 9.83 -11.72 -1.29
CA PRO A 80 10.66 -10.95 -0.36
C PRO A 80 12.10 -10.72 -0.85
N SER A 81 12.57 -11.53 -1.81
CA SER A 81 13.92 -11.41 -2.39
C SER A 81 13.95 -10.61 -3.69
N SER A 82 12.80 -10.16 -4.19
CA SER A 82 12.75 -9.24 -5.33
C SER A 82 12.64 -7.81 -4.84
N ASN A 83 12.87 -6.85 -5.73
CA ASN A 83 12.64 -5.42 -5.48
C ASN A 83 11.12 -5.12 -5.45
N TYR A 84 10.36 -5.92 -4.70
CA TYR A 84 8.91 -5.92 -4.63
C TYR A 84 8.47 -5.89 -3.16
N PRO A 85 7.59 -4.96 -2.76
CA PRO A 85 7.19 -3.79 -3.53
C PRO A 85 8.40 -2.94 -3.93
N ARG A 86 8.36 -2.30 -5.11
CA ARG A 86 9.45 -1.41 -5.55
C ARG A 86 9.74 -0.32 -4.52
N PRO A 87 10.96 0.27 -4.46
CA PRO A 87 11.24 1.40 -3.57
C PRO A 87 10.34 2.59 -3.88
N PHE A 88 10.10 3.44 -2.88
CA PHE A 88 9.34 4.66 -3.10
C PHE A 88 10.09 5.56 -4.10
N PRO A 89 9.44 6.03 -5.20
CA PRO A 89 10.12 6.85 -6.20
C PRO A 89 10.56 8.19 -5.63
N THR A 90 11.79 8.60 -5.96
CA THR A 90 12.26 9.97 -5.72
C THR A 90 11.98 10.83 -6.95
N GLU A 91 11.73 12.12 -6.73
CA GLU A 91 11.62 13.08 -7.82
C GLU A 91 12.91 13.09 -8.67
N PRO A 92 12.81 13.14 -10.02
CA PRO A 92 13.97 13.22 -10.87
C PRO A 92 14.77 14.50 -10.59
N VAL A 93 16.09 14.38 -10.48
CA VAL A 93 16.97 15.56 -10.46
C VAL A 93 17.07 16.07 -11.90
N ASN A 94 16.46 17.23 -12.17
CA ASN A 94 16.60 17.94 -13.45
C ASN A 94 18.03 18.43 -13.68
#